data_AF-A0AA39FT89-F1
#
_entry.id   AF-A0AA39FT89-F1
#
_cell.length_a   1.000
_cell.length_b   1.000
_cell.length_c   1.000
_cell.angle_alpha   90.00
_cell.angle_beta   90.00
_cell.angle_gamma   90.00
#
_symmetry.space_group_name_H-M   'P 1'
#
loop_
_entity.id
_entity.type
_entity.pdbx_description
1 polymer ?
#
loop_
_entity_poly.entity_id
_entity_poly.type
_entity_poly.pdbx_seq_one_letter_code
_entity_poly.pdbx_strand_id
1 'polypeptide(L)'
;MWEDTYRIRRPEYITYNDRGLSVGLTVRMVPFNFTTGKLNRFPTTYFQPDSHVDITLIRPGIYKEISRQEIYLEYRDVPTKSKNTKPYSHDRQYLRFTMSDKEKDFGQTTVPFIDIQPVETSPPAPLSGIGLFYKTEPGYGGFLALKLMTLNMTDVIETDIPEAEKIKLGL
;
A
#
# COMPACT_ATOMS: atom_id res chain seq x y z
N MET A 1 -9.75 -17.99 -16.89
CA MET A 1 -10.98 -17.18 -16.81
C MET A 1 -10.60 -15.89 -16.12
N TRP A 2 -10.08 -14.92 -16.88
CA TRP A 2 -9.58 -13.64 -16.37
C TRP A 2 -10.17 -12.53 -17.23
N GLU A 3 -11.49 -12.42 -17.21
CA GLU A 3 -12.20 -11.29 -17.81
C GLU A 3 -13.04 -10.66 -16.71
N ASP A 4 -12.46 -9.69 -16.01
CA ASP A 4 -13.22 -8.68 -15.28
C ASP A 4 -12.58 -7.30 -15.54
N THR A 5 -13.01 -6.74 -16.67
CA THR A 5 -13.27 -5.31 -16.95
C THR A 5 -12.47 -4.27 -16.15
N TYR A 6 -11.19 -4.06 -16.49
CA TYR A 6 -10.46 -2.86 -16.05
C TYR A 6 -10.75 -1.69 -16.99
N ARG A 7 -11.72 -0.85 -16.62
CA ARG A 7 -11.99 0.42 -17.33
C ARG A 7 -10.83 1.38 -17.11
N ILE A 8 -10.11 1.69 -18.19
CA ILE A 8 -9.21 2.84 -18.28
C ILE A 8 -10.06 4.10 -18.09
N ARG A 9 -9.93 4.80 -16.96
CA ARG A 9 -10.50 6.15 -16.83
C ARG A 9 -9.45 7.18 -17.25
N ARG A 10 -9.85 8.10 -18.13
CA ARG A 10 -9.08 9.32 -18.43
C ARG A 10 -9.03 10.18 -17.16
N PRO A 11 -8.01 11.04 -16.97
CA PRO A 11 -7.95 11.93 -15.82
C PRO A 11 -9.12 12.93 -15.90
N GLU A 12 -10.19 12.64 -15.19
CA GLU A 12 -11.32 13.55 -15.00
C GLU A 12 -10.91 14.61 -13.97
N TYR A 13 -11.28 15.85 -14.26
CA TYR A 13 -10.98 17.04 -13.47
C TYR A 13 -11.28 16.82 -11.98
N ILE A 14 -10.28 17.08 -11.13
CA ILE A 14 -10.39 17.00 -9.68
C ILE A 14 -11.42 18.05 -9.22
N THR A 15 -12.61 17.62 -8.83
CA THR A 15 -13.58 18.46 -8.12
C THR A 15 -13.12 18.62 -6.67
N TYR A 16 -12.83 19.86 -6.28
CA TYR A 16 -12.53 20.24 -4.91
C TYR A 16 -13.78 20.04 -4.04
N ASN A 17 -13.80 18.98 -3.24
CA ASN A 17 -14.64 18.89 -2.05
C ASN A 17 -13.76 19.25 -0.84
N ASP A 18 -14.34 19.90 0.18
CA ASP A 18 -13.74 20.44 1.42
C ASP A 18 -13.01 19.41 2.34
N ARG A 19 -12.48 18.31 1.80
CA ARG A 19 -11.87 17.19 2.54
C ARG A 19 -10.35 17.05 2.38
N GLY A 20 -9.71 18.07 1.79
CA GLY A 20 -8.25 18.16 1.67
C GLY A 20 -7.65 17.33 0.53
N LEU A 21 -6.42 17.67 0.16
CA LEU A 21 -5.61 16.94 -0.81
C LEU A 21 -5.12 15.63 -0.16
N SER A 22 -5.34 14.48 -0.79
CA SER A 22 -4.63 13.25 -0.41
C SER A 22 -3.43 13.00 -1.31
N VAL A 23 -2.48 12.27 -0.74
CA VAL A 23 -1.35 11.73 -1.48
C VAL A 23 -1.71 10.31 -1.93
N GLY A 24 -1.82 10.11 -3.23
CA GLY A 24 -1.98 8.78 -3.83
C GLY A 24 -0.63 8.18 -4.23
N LEU A 25 -0.44 6.88 -4.00
CA LEU A 25 0.71 6.14 -4.52
C LEU A 25 0.38 5.61 -5.92
N THR A 26 1.04 6.13 -6.94
CA THR A 26 0.96 5.59 -8.30
C THR A 26 2.17 4.72 -8.59
N VAL A 27 1.95 3.50 -9.09
CA VAL A 27 2.98 2.49 -9.29
C VAL A 27 2.99 2.06 -10.74
N ARG A 28 4.20 1.91 -11.30
CA ARG A 28 4.42 1.23 -12.58
C ARG A 28 5.01 -0.15 -12.34
N MET A 29 4.37 -1.17 -12.87
CA MET A 29 4.81 -2.56 -12.73
C MET A 29 4.99 -3.21 -14.11
N VAL A 30 5.88 -4.21 -14.16
CA VAL A 30 6.14 -5.03 -15.36
C VAL A 30 5.81 -6.47 -15.01
N PRO A 31 4.89 -7.14 -15.74
CA PRO A 31 4.54 -8.53 -15.46
C PRO A 31 5.76 -9.46 -15.53
N PHE A 32 5.83 -10.42 -14.61
CA PHE A 32 6.87 -11.45 -14.56
C PHE A 32 6.31 -12.78 -15.05
N ASN A 33 7.05 -13.47 -15.93
CA ASN A 33 6.69 -14.80 -16.41
C ASN A 33 7.47 -15.86 -15.62
N PHE A 34 6.73 -16.66 -14.84
CA PHE A 34 7.30 -17.67 -13.94
C PHE A 34 7.95 -18.85 -14.67
N THR A 35 7.38 -19.28 -15.80
CA THR A 35 7.92 -20.39 -16.59
C THR A 35 9.27 -20.05 -17.21
N THR A 36 9.45 -18.81 -17.67
CA THR A 36 10.64 -18.39 -18.43
C THR A 36 11.64 -17.59 -17.60
N GLY A 37 11.25 -17.09 -16.42
CA GLY A 37 12.05 -16.20 -15.60
C GLY A 37 12.25 -14.79 -16.19
N LYS A 38 11.47 -14.41 -17.21
CA LYS A 38 11.62 -13.15 -17.93
C LYS A 38 10.50 -12.16 -17.61
N LEU A 39 10.83 -10.87 -17.65
CA LEU A 39 9.86 -9.79 -17.60
C LEU A 39 9.14 -9.67 -18.96
N ASN A 40 7.81 -9.65 -18.93
CA ASN A 40 7.02 -9.31 -20.10
C ASN A 40 6.89 -7.78 -20.19
N ARG A 41 7.77 -7.15 -20.96
CA ARG A 41 7.91 -5.68 -21.01
C ARG A 41 6.73 -4.96 -21.68
N PHE A 42 5.81 -5.70 -22.31
CA PHE A 42 4.64 -5.15 -22.97
C PHE A 42 3.39 -6.00 -22.69
N PRO A 43 2.32 -5.41 -22.12
CA PRO A 43 2.16 -4.02 -21.68
C PRO A 43 2.75 -3.76 -20.27
N THR A 44 3.17 -2.51 -20.00
CA THR A 44 3.43 -2.06 -18.63
C THR A 44 2.13 -1.59 -17.98
N THR A 45 1.83 -2.11 -16.79
CA THR A 45 0.61 -1.78 -16.06
C THR A 45 0.87 -0.65 -15.07
N TYR A 46 -0.01 0.35 -15.07
CA TYR A 46 -0.07 1.38 -14.04
C TYR A 46 -1.14 1.03 -13.04
N PHE A 47 -0.78 1.02 -11.76
CA PHE A 47 -1.71 0.85 -10.66
C PHE A 47 -1.85 2.19 -9.94
N GLN A 48 -3.07 2.68 -9.87
CA GLN A 48 -3.46 3.82 -9.04
C GLN A 48 -4.58 3.33 -8.14
N PRO A 49 -4.40 3.37 -6.80
CA PRO A 49 -5.47 3.07 -5.86
C PRO A 49 -6.65 4.00 -6.14
N ASP A 50 -7.85 3.42 -6.27
CA ASP A 50 -9.06 4.22 -6.41
C ASP A 50 -9.27 5.08 -5.15
N SER A 51 -9.75 6.29 -5.36
CA SER A 51 -9.63 7.37 -4.41
C SER A 51 -10.55 7.22 -3.18
N HIS A 52 -9.97 7.43 -1.99
CA HIS A 52 -10.57 7.84 -0.71
C HIS A 52 -11.65 7.01 -0.01
N VAL A 53 -12.30 6.06 -0.67
CA VAL A 53 -13.43 5.34 -0.08
C VAL A 53 -13.26 3.85 -0.29
N ASP A 54 -13.01 3.12 0.81
CA ASP A 54 -13.06 1.66 0.78
C ASP A 54 -14.53 1.25 0.76
N ILE A 55 -15.00 0.66 -0.33
CA ILE A 55 -16.38 0.19 -0.46
C ILE A 55 -16.40 -1.33 -0.28
N THR A 56 -17.26 -1.84 0.59
CA THR A 56 -17.48 -3.28 0.74
C THR A 56 -18.90 -3.66 0.35
N LEU A 57 -19.02 -4.71 -0.47
CA LEU A 57 -20.30 -5.35 -0.79
C LEU A 57 -20.78 -6.13 0.43
N ILE A 58 -21.93 -5.74 1.01
CA ILE A 58 -22.53 -6.49 2.13
C ILE A 58 -23.52 -7.53 1.62
N ARG A 59 -24.27 -7.18 0.55
CA ARG A 59 -25.24 -8.03 -0.15
C ARG A 59 -25.31 -7.61 -1.61
N PRO A 60 -25.78 -8.45 -2.54
CA PRO A 60 -25.97 -8.05 -3.94
C PRO A 60 -26.71 -6.71 -4.04
N GLY A 61 -26.06 -5.71 -4.65
CA GLY A 61 -26.61 -4.35 -4.81
C GLY A 61 -26.51 -3.43 -3.59
N ILE A 62 -25.95 -3.87 -2.45
CA ILE A 62 -25.78 -3.08 -1.22
C ILE A 62 -24.30 -2.92 -0.91
N TYR A 63 -23.84 -1.67 -1.00
CA TYR A 63 -22.47 -1.26 -0.75
C TYR A 63 -22.41 -0.40 0.51
N LYS A 64 -21.39 -0.64 1.36
CA LYS A 64 -21.10 0.20 2.52
C LYS A 64 -19.74 0.84 2.36
N GLU A 65 -19.74 2.15 2.53
CA GLU A 65 -18.53 2.94 2.75
C GLU A 65 -17.90 2.55 4.09
N ILE A 66 -16.64 2.14 4.04
CA ILE A 66 -15.82 1.87 5.19
C ILE A 66 -14.98 3.11 5.45
N SER A 67 -15.28 3.77 6.58
CA SER A 67 -14.46 4.85 7.08
C SER A 67 -13.09 4.32 7.49
N ARG A 68 -12.03 4.97 7.00
CA ARG A 68 -10.66 4.69 7.41
C ARG A 68 -10.42 5.27 8.80
N GLN A 69 -9.64 4.57 9.62
CA GLN A 69 -9.29 5.05 10.96
C GLN A 69 -8.09 6.00 10.89
N GLU A 70 -8.21 7.17 11.51
CA GLU A 70 -7.09 8.11 11.61
C GLU A 70 -6.05 7.62 12.61
N ILE A 71 -4.77 7.71 12.25
CA ILE A 71 -3.64 7.62 13.17
C ILE A 71 -3.33 9.04 13.66
N TYR A 72 -3.67 9.33 14.92
CA TYR A 72 -3.45 10.65 15.51
C TYR A 72 -1.96 10.94 15.77
N LEU A 73 -1.46 12.01 15.14
CA LEU A 73 -0.08 12.48 15.24
C LEU A 73 0.07 13.77 16.05
N GLU A 74 -0.97 14.23 16.72
CA GLU A 74 -0.91 15.43 17.54
C GLU A 74 0.05 15.23 18.74
N TYR A 75 0.78 16.29 19.11
CA TYR A 75 1.76 16.30 20.20
C TYR A 75 2.93 15.31 20.03
N ARG A 76 3.23 14.92 18.79
CA ARG A 76 4.35 14.04 18.48
C ARG A 76 5.61 14.83 18.16
N ASP A 77 6.73 14.43 18.77
CA ASP A 77 8.02 15.07 18.53
C ASP A 77 8.61 14.67 17.16
N VAL A 78 9.67 15.35 16.75
CA VAL A 78 10.38 15.16 15.48
C VAL A 78 10.83 13.69 15.31
N PRO A 79 10.51 13.02 14.18
CA PRO A 79 10.80 11.61 13.97
C PRO A 79 12.28 11.23 14.12
N THR A 80 13.21 12.10 13.74
CA THR A 80 14.67 11.85 13.80
C THR A 80 15.23 11.80 15.22
N LYS A 81 14.46 12.20 16.24
CA LYS A 81 14.84 12.05 17.66
C LYS A 81 14.53 10.65 18.21
N SER A 82 13.72 9.86 17.49
CA SER A 82 13.45 8.46 17.85
C SER A 82 14.69 7.59 17.63
N LYS A 83 14.85 6.54 18.45
CA LYS A 83 15.96 5.59 18.33
C LYS A 83 15.53 4.31 17.63
N ASN A 84 14.29 3.85 17.88
CA ASN A 84 13.82 2.55 17.43
C ASN A 84 12.37 2.61 16.95
N THR A 85 12.18 2.89 15.67
CA THR A 85 10.85 2.87 15.06
C THR A 85 10.43 1.44 14.73
N LYS A 86 9.15 1.13 14.97
CA LYS A 86 8.54 -0.16 14.65
C LYS A 86 7.32 0.05 13.74
N PRO A 87 7.01 -0.91 12.84
CA PRO A 87 5.75 -0.88 12.11
C PRO A 87 4.56 -0.72 13.07
N TYR A 88 3.67 0.23 12.79
CA TYR A 88 2.53 0.56 13.63
C TYR A 88 1.20 0.46 12.87
N SER A 89 1.17 0.89 11.61
CA SER A 89 -0.08 0.85 10.84
C SER A 89 -0.56 -0.56 10.56
N HIS A 90 -1.88 -0.69 10.50
CA HIS A 90 -2.60 -1.83 9.94
C HIS A 90 -3.58 -1.36 8.84
N ASP A 91 -4.33 -2.30 8.29
CA ASP A 91 -5.25 -2.05 7.19
C ASP A 91 -6.30 -0.99 7.52
N ARG A 92 -6.75 -0.27 6.48
CA ARG A 92 -7.83 0.74 6.52
C ARG A 92 -7.54 1.90 7.46
N GLN A 93 -6.28 2.31 7.54
CA GLN A 93 -5.87 3.51 8.26
C GLN A 93 -5.46 4.63 7.31
N TYR A 94 -5.51 5.85 7.82
CA TYR A 94 -4.93 7.02 7.17
C TYR A 94 -4.21 7.89 8.20
N LEU A 95 -3.34 8.76 7.71
CA LEU A 95 -2.65 9.77 8.51
C LEU A 95 -2.81 11.12 7.84
N ARG A 96 -2.77 12.17 8.65
CA ARG A 96 -2.73 13.56 8.17
C ARG A 96 -1.36 14.12 8.49
N PHE A 97 -0.75 14.75 7.50
CA PHE A 97 0.45 15.56 7.75
C PHE A 97 0.07 16.71 8.66
N THR A 98 0.82 16.88 9.74
CA THR A 98 0.56 17.90 10.77
C THR A 98 1.88 18.45 11.29
N MET A 99 1.81 19.51 12.10
CA MET A 99 2.97 20.02 12.81
C MET A 99 3.37 19.08 13.96
N SER A 100 4.67 19.04 14.25
CA SER A 100 5.23 18.46 15.46
C SER A 100 4.73 19.17 16.72
N ASP A 101 5.05 18.57 17.87
CA ASP A 101 4.70 19.07 19.19
C ASP A 101 5.20 20.50 19.44
N LYS A 102 4.26 21.43 19.65
CA LYS A 102 4.54 22.84 19.91
C LYS A 102 5.38 23.06 21.16
N GLU A 103 5.28 22.18 22.16
CA GLU A 103 6.06 22.32 23.40
C GLU A 103 7.51 21.86 23.23
N LYS A 104 7.80 21.01 22.23
CA LYS A 104 9.12 20.40 22.03
C LYS A 104 9.95 21.08 20.95
N ASP A 105 9.33 21.57 19.89
CA ASP A 105 10.02 22.25 18.78
C ASP A 105 9.21 23.41 18.15
N PHE A 106 8.24 23.96 18.89
CA PHE A 106 7.36 25.03 18.42
C PHE A 106 6.53 24.66 17.17
N GLY A 107 6.37 23.37 16.85
CA GLY A 107 5.61 22.91 15.70
C GLY A 107 6.25 23.30 14.36
N GLN A 108 7.58 23.46 14.34
CA GLN A 108 8.30 23.88 13.14
C GLN A 108 8.46 22.75 12.11
N THR A 109 8.26 21.50 12.52
CA THR A 109 8.46 20.33 11.68
C THR A 109 7.11 19.77 11.20
N THR A 110 7.02 19.36 9.94
CA THR A 110 5.87 18.58 9.45
C THR A 110 6.11 17.09 9.62
N VAL A 111 5.17 16.39 10.26
CA VAL A 111 5.22 14.95 10.54
C VAL A 111 4.02 14.23 9.91
N PRO A 112 4.15 12.94 9.52
CA PRO A 112 5.35 12.11 9.60
C PRO A 112 6.38 12.49 8.54
N PHE A 113 7.62 12.00 8.67
CA PHE A 113 8.60 12.07 7.58
C PHE A 113 8.34 10.97 6.56
N ILE A 114 8.77 11.19 5.31
CA ILE A 114 8.79 10.13 4.29
C ILE A 114 10.14 9.43 4.38
N ASP A 115 10.11 8.12 4.58
CA ASP A 115 11.31 7.30 4.52
C ASP A 115 11.67 7.02 3.06
N ILE A 116 12.77 7.63 2.62
CA ILE A 116 13.28 7.54 1.24
C ILE A 116 14.37 6.47 1.09
N GLN A 117 14.59 5.63 2.11
CA GLN A 117 15.57 4.55 2.00
C GLN A 117 15.17 3.58 0.87
N PRO A 118 16.15 3.08 0.09
CA PRO A 118 15.87 2.07 -0.94
C PRO A 118 15.25 0.82 -0.31
N VAL A 119 14.15 0.35 -0.89
CA VAL A 119 13.53 -0.92 -0.53
C VAL A 119 13.69 -1.84 -1.72
N GLU A 120 14.50 -2.87 -1.56
CA GLU A 120 14.84 -3.83 -2.60
C GLU A 120 14.77 -5.26 -2.06
N THR A 121 14.66 -6.22 -2.97
CA THR A 121 14.73 -7.64 -2.63
C THR A 121 16.16 -8.11 -2.79
N SER A 122 16.67 -8.81 -1.78
CA SER A 122 17.99 -9.45 -1.82
C SER A 122 17.85 -10.90 -1.32
N PRO A 123 17.99 -11.91 -2.21
CA PRO A 123 18.25 -11.79 -3.66
C PRO A 123 17.06 -11.17 -4.43
N PRO A 124 17.27 -10.72 -5.69
CA PRO A 124 16.18 -10.23 -6.55
C PRO A 124 15.06 -11.26 -6.68
N ALA A 125 13.82 -10.84 -6.39
CA ALA A 125 12.65 -11.72 -6.40
C ALA A 125 11.45 -11.08 -7.12
N PRO A 126 10.55 -11.89 -7.71
CA PRO A 126 9.27 -11.41 -8.24
C PRO A 126 8.42 -10.76 -7.14
N LEU A 127 7.85 -9.61 -7.46
CA LEU A 127 7.00 -8.84 -6.56
C LEU A 127 5.52 -9.14 -6.82
N SER A 128 4.77 -9.36 -5.75
CA SER A 128 3.31 -9.49 -5.77
C SER A 128 2.61 -8.16 -5.47
N GLY A 129 3.32 -7.20 -4.88
CA GLY A 129 2.74 -5.90 -4.57
C GLY A 129 3.72 -4.90 -3.98
N ILE A 130 3.23 -3.68 -3.81
CA ILE A 130 3.89 -2.57 -3.14
C ILE A 130 2.86 -1.86 -2.28
N GLY A 131 3.30 -1.32 -1.15
CA GLY A 131 2.43 -0.56 -0.26
C GLY A 131 3.20 0.49 0.52
N LEU A 132 2.42 1.27 1.27
CA LEU A 132 2.94 2.18 2.29
C LEU A 132 2.57 1.64 3.66
N PHE A 133 3.44 1.87 4.63
CA PHE A 133 3.15 1.62 6.03
C PHE A 133 3.75 2.71 6.91
N TYR A 134 3.12 2.95 8.04
CA TYR A 134 3.60 3.88 9.05
C TYR A 134 4.38 3.13 10.12
N LYS A 135 5.60 3.59 10.41
CA LYS A 135 6.43 3.11 11.52
C LYS A 135 6.75 4.24 12.47
N THR A 136 6.75 3.96 13.77
CA THR A 136 7.00 5.00 14.78
C THR A 136 7.55 4.42 16.08
N GLU A 137 8.06 5.30 16.92
CA GLU A 137 8.32 5.07 18.34
C GLU A 137 7.29 5.91 19.13
N PRO A 138 6.72 5.39 20.24
CA PRO A 138 5.78 6.17 21.05
C PRO A 138 6.33 7.56 21.40
N GLY A 139 5.50 8.60 21.21
CA GLY A 139 5.89 10.00 21.44
C GLY A 139 6.48 10.74 20.24
N TYR A 140 6.79 10.05 19.14
CA TYR A 140 7.37 10.66 17.93
C TYR A 140 6.43 10.59 16.72
N GLY A 141 6.65 11.50 15.76
CA GLY A 141 5.79 11.66 14.58
C GLY A 141 5.96 10.55 13.53
N GLY A 142 6.98 9.71 13.70
CA GLY A 142 7.23 8.53 12.88
C GLY A 142 7.53 8.80 11.41
N PHE A 143 7.53 7.72 10.63
CA PHE A 143 7.89 7.70 9.22
C PHE A 143 6.84 6.95 8.41
N LEU A 144 6.50 7.48 7.25
CA LEU A 144 5.76 6.81 6.19
C LEU A 144 6.78 6.12 5.26
N ALA A 145 6.79 4.80 5.25
CA ALA A 145 7.78 4.00 4.54
C ALA A 145 7.15 3.13 3.46
N LEU A 146 7.92 2.81 2.42
CA LEU A 146 7.55 1.86 1.37
C LEU A 146 7.75 0.42 1.86
N LYS A 147 6.85 -0.47 1.46
CA LYS A 147 6.96 -1.92 1.66
C LYS A 147 6.82 -2.63 0.32
N LEU A 148 7.72 -3.57 0.06
CA LEU A 148 7.57 -4.54 -1.03
C LEU A 148 6.94 -5.83 -0.52
N MET A 149 6.08 -6.42 -1.33
CA MET A 149 5.50 -7.74 -1.10
C MET A 149 6.05 -8.67 -2.17
N THR A 150 6.66 -9.77 -1.74
CA THR A 150 7.15 -10.82 -2.64
C THR A 150 6.06 -11.84 -2.90
N LEU A 151 6.18 -12.54 -4.01
CA LEU A 151 5.30 -13.67 -4.30
C LEU A 151 5.52 -14.80 -3.28
N ASN A 152 4.44 -15.41 -2.82
CA ASN A 152 4.48 -16.70 -2.15
C ASN A 152 4.50 -17.82 -3.21
N MET A 153 5.57 -18.61 -3.28
CA MET A 153 5.70 -19.64 -4.32
C MET A 153 4.72 -20.80 -4.16
N THR A 154 4.21 -21.05 -2.95
CA THR A 154 3.21 -22.09 -2.71
C THR A 154 1.96 -21.86 -3.57
N ASP A 155 1.52 -20.59 -3.67
CA ASP A 155 0.34 -20.20 -4.43
C ASP A 155 0.49 -20.53 -5.94
N VAL A 156 1.71 -20.44 -6.48
CA VAL A 156 1.99 -20.74 -7.89
C VAL A 156 2.03 -22.24 -8.14
N ILE A 157 2.67 -22.99 -7.24
CA ILE A 157 2.79 -24.45 -7.37
C ILE A 157 1.40 -25.10 -7.36
N GLU A 158 0.49 -24.65 -6.49
CA GLU A 158 -0.89 -25.16 -6.44
C GLU A 158 -1.68 -24.89 -7.74
N THR A 159 -1.41 -23.78 -8.43
CA THR A 159 -2.09 -23.46 -9.70
C THR A 159 -1.59 -24.28 -10.89
N ASP A 160 -0.35 -24.76 -10.86
CA ASP A 160 0.27 -25.52 -11.96
C ASP A 160 0.05 -27.05 -11.85
N ILE A 161 -0.51 -27.55 -10.74
CA ILE A 161 -0.90 -28.96 -10.63
C ILE A 161 -2.12 -29.21 -11.53
N PRO A 162 -2.05 -30.14 -12.50
CA PRO A 162 -3.22 -30.52 -13.29
C PRO A 162 -4.36 -30.97 -12.37
N GLU A 163 -5.61 -30.60 -12.67
CA GLU A 163 -6.80 -30.94 -11.86
C GLU A 163 -6.87 -32.44 -11.51
N ALA A 164 -6.40 -33.29 -12.43
CA ALA A 164 -6.34 -34.74 -12.28
C ALA A 164 -5.36 -35.23 -11.19
N GLU A 165 -4.35 -34.44 -10.83
CA GLU A 165 -3.40 -34.75 -9.76
C GLU A 165 -3.82 -34.16 -8.41
N LYS A 166 -4.54 -33.04 -8.37
CA LYS A 166 -5.11 -32.48 -7.14
C LYS A 166 -6.02 -33.48 -6.42
N ILE A 167 -6.89 -34.13 -7.20
CA ILE A 167 -7.79 -35.19 -6.73
C ILE A 167 -7.03 -36.39 -6.12
N LYS A 168 -5.83 -36.71 -6.61
CA LYS A 168 -5.01 -37.81 -6.07
C LYS A 168 -4.27 -37.43 -4.79
N LEU A 169 -4.02 -36.14 -4.57
CA LEU A 169 -3.27 -35.61 -3.44
C LEU A 169 -4.15 -35.15 -2.27
N GLY A 170 -5.48 -35.16 -2.43
CA GLY A 170 -6.41 -34.76 -1.38
C GLY A 170 -6.43 -33.25 -1.10
N LEU A 171 -6.02 -32.46 -2.10
CA LEU A 171 -6.08 -31.00 -2.13
C LEU A 171 -7.35 -30.51 -2.83
#